data_AF-G0MML7-F1
#
_entry.id   AF-G0MML7-F1
#
_cell.length_a   1.000
_cell.length_b   1.000
_cell.length_c   1.000
_cell.angle_alpha   90.00
_cell.angle_beta   90.00
_cell.angle_gamma   90.00
#
_symmetry.space_group_name_H-M   'P 1'
#
loop_
_entity.id
_entity.type
_entity.pdbx_description
1 polymer ?
#
loop_
_entity_poly.entity_id
_entity_poly.type
_entity_poly.pdbx_seq_one_letter_code
_entity_poly.pdbx_strand_id
1 'polypeptide(L)'
;MTTLLFGGRSAPIHVTKFEILFSGGNIIRLPLGLKLNIEQLVFCADSRTSVGALAPILEGSSFPLKKLEIEVWSDEDATNPIVKTAGILKINDISTDTPQAIASITNPVVCILMQTPPEHNIERLVRNWIESQRPVGHKYIFDFYREPPFPAEMEDMLETLNGIPVDDENVIIPMSKDTQLKVSYGPFPEFAPRSKWAVKFSTEAIEH
;
A
#
# COMPACT_ATOMS: atom_id res chain seq x y z
N MET A 1 32.31 4.28 13.17
CA MET A 1 31.62 3.23 13.96
C MET A 1 31.01 2.13 13.09
N THR A 2 30.38 2.43 11.95
CA THR A 2 29.76 1.41 11.06
C THR A 2 30.72 0.33 10.55
N THR A 3 31.98 0.68 10.24
CA THR A 3 33.01 -0.30 9.83
C THR A 3 33.39 -1.29 10.93
N LEU A 4 33.22 -0.92 12.21
CA LEU A 4 33.51 -1.83 13.33
C LEU A 4 32.48 -2.96 13.41
N LEU A 5 31.23 -2.69 13.06
CA LEU A 5 30.12 -3.64 13.14
C LEU A 5 29.95 -4.45 11.85
N PHE A 6 30.21 -3.84 10.70
CA PHE A 6 29.88 -4.42 9.39
C PHE A 6 31.05 -4.50 8.41
N GLY A 7 32.22 -3.95 8.75
CA GLY A 7 33.39 -3.96 7.88
C GLY A 7 33.97 -5.36 7.70
N GLY A 8 34.58 -5.61 6.53
CA GLY A 8 35.29 -6.86 6.23
C GLY A 8 34.40 -8.09 6.00
N ARG A 9 33.08 -7.92 5.99
CA ARG A 9 32.14 -9.01 5.69
C ARG A 9 32.09 -9.28 4.18
N SER A 10 32.20 -10.54 3.81
CA SER A 10 32.00 -11.02 2.43
C SER A 10 30.60 -11.61 2.19
N ALA A 11 29.90 -11.99 3.25
CA ALA A 11 28.56 -12.59 3.19
C ALA A 11 27.47 -11.56 3.54
N PRO A 12 26.31 -11.60 2.85
CA PRO A 12 25.15 -10.78 3.19
C PRO A 12 24.69 -10.99 4.63
N ILE A 13 24.20 -9.92 5.24
CA ILE A 13 23.57 -9.98 6.57
C ILE A 13 22.08 -10.21 6.37
N HIS A 14 21.54 -11.25 6.98
CA HIS A 14 20.10 -11.47 6.97
C HIS A 14 19.42 -10.56 8.00
N VAL A 15 18.44 -9.79 7.56
CA VAL A 15 17.70 -8.83 8.38
C VAL A 15 16.22 -8.95 8.04
N THR A 16 15.39 -9.42 8.97
CA THR A 16 13.95 -9.58 8.70
C THR A 16 13.29 -8.25 8.36
N LYS A 17 13.62 -7.18 9.08
CA LYS A 17 13.06 -5.84 8.89
C LYS A 17 14.17 -4.80 8.96
N PHE A 18 14.34 -4.05 7.89
CA PHE A 18 15.29 -2.95 7.81
C PHE A 18 14.53 -1.62 7.77
N GLU A 19 14.84 -0.72 8.71
CA GLU A 19 14.12 0.53 8.88
C GLU A 19 15.08 1.71 8.73
N ILE A 20 14.71 2.67 7.89
CA ILE A 20 15.42 3.92 7.70
C ILE A 20 14.43 5.06 7.95
N LEU A 21 14.45 5.59 9.17
CA LEU A 21 13.59 6.66 9.65
C LEU A 21 14.44 7.88 9.99
N PHE A 22 14.94 8.60 8.98
CA PHE A 22 15.67 9.84 9.20
C PHE A 22 14.93 11.01 8.57
N SER A 23 14.63 12.03 9.36
CA SER A 23 14.22 13.34 8.87
C SER A 23 15.43 14.28 8.85
N GLY A 24 15.61 15.05 7.77
CA GLY A 24 16.50 16.22 7.76
C GLY A 24 17.92 16.05 7.21
N GLY A 25 18.10 15.39 6.06
CA GLY A 25 19.36 15.46 5.29
C GLY A 25 20.57 14.75 5.92
N ASN A 26 20.33 13.83 6.87
CA ASN A 26 21.39 13.06 7.52
C ASN A 26 22.02 12.05 6.56
N ILE A 27 23.36 12.00 6.51
CA ILE A 27 24.10 11.06 5.64
C ILE A 27 24.49 9.82 6.44
N ILE A 28 23.93 8.67 6.07
CA ILE A 28 24.39 7.36 6.58
C ILE A 28 25.56 6.88 5.73
N ARG A 29 26.73 6.71 6.34
CA ARG A 29 27.90 6.10 5.68
C ARG A 29 27.99 4.62 6.03
N LEU A 30 27.59 3.77 5.10
CA LEU A 30 27.70 2.32 5.20
C LEU A 30 29.06 1.84 4.66
N PRO A 31 29.64 0.76 5.21
CA PRO A 31 30.89 0.23 4.70
C PRO A 31 30.75 -0.24 3.26
N LEU A 32 31.81 -0.06 2.48
CA LEU A 32 31.89 -0.58 1.12
C LEU A 32 31.69 -2.09 1.12
N GLY A 33 30.86 -2.58 0.19
CA GLY A 33 30.55 -3.99 0.04
C GLY A 33 29.51 -4.54 1.03
N LEU A 34 28.94 -3.71 1.91
CA LEU A 34 27.83 -4.15 2.75
C LEU A 34 26.65 -4.62 1.89
N LYS A 35 26.19 -5.85 2.15
CA LYS A 35 25.01 -6.45 1.56
C LYS A 35 24.03 -6.91 2.63
N LEU A 36 22.76 -6.58 2.45
CA LEU A 36 21.66 -6.94 3.33
C LEU A 36 20.68 -7.83 2.56
N ASN A 37 20.39 -9.01 3.10
CA ASN A 37 19.30 -9.85 2.63
C ASN A 37 18.08 -9.59 3.51
N ILE A 38 17.09 -8.88 2.97
CA ILE A 38 15.96 -8.37 3.75
C ILE A 38 14.63 -8.92 3.28
N GLU A 39 13.66 -9.02 4.20
CA GLU A 39 12.29 -9.36 3.85
C GLU A 39 11.37 -8.14 3.83
N GLN A 40 11.64 -7.18 4.72
CA GLN A 40 10.82 -5.99 4.91
C GLN A 40 11.66 -4.73 4.94
N LEU A 41 11.19 -3.69 4.25
CA LEU A 41 11.79 -2.37 4.26
C LEU A 41 10.77 -1.35 4.76
N VAL A 42 11.15 -0.54 5.75
CA VAL A 42 10.45 0.68 6.14
C VAL A 42 11.33 1.86 5.78
N PHE A 43 10.79 2.77 5.00
CA PHE A 43 11.56 3.84 4.38
C PHE A 43 10.79 5.16 4.47
N CYS A 44 11.40 6.13 5.13
CA CYS A 44 10.94 7.51 5.09
C CYS A 44 11.60 8.21 3.90
N ALA A 45 10.85 8.37 2.81
CA ALA A 45 11.26 9.17 1.67
C ALA A 45 11.21 10.66 2.05
N ASP A 46 12.33 11.37 1.92
CA ASP A 46 12.28 12.80 1.65
C ASP A 46 12.32 13.02 0.13
N SER A 47 12.08 14.24 -0.33
CA SER A 47 12.04 14.61 -1.76
C SER A 47 13.34 14.33 -2.55
N ARG A 48 14.36 13.73 -1.92
CA ARG A 48 15.66 13.45 -2.51
C ARG A 48 16.07 11.98 -2.42
N THR A 49 15.31 11.14 -1.72
CA THR A 49 15.71 9.75 -1.46
C THR A 49 14.58 8.83 -1.85
N SER A 50 14.76 8.06 -2.93
CA SER A 50 13.84 6.99 -3.33
C SER A 50 14.32 5.63 -2.82
N VAL A 51 13.43 4.64 -2.80
CA VAL A 51 13.78 3.24 -2.48
C VAL A 51 14.95 2.73 -3.34
N GLY A 52 15.08 3.25 -4.57
CA GLY A 52 16.18 2.92 -5.49
C GLY A 52 17.57 3.27 -4.96
N ALA A 53 17.68 4.29 -4.09
CA ALA A 53 18.95 4.69 -3.49
C ALA A 53 19.55 3.59 -2.57
N LEU A 54 18.72 2.67 -2.09
CA LEU A 54 19.14 1.55 -1.24
C LEU A 54 19.55 0.32 -2.05
N ALA A 55 19.25 0.26 -3.36
CA ALA A 55 19.57 -0.90 -4.20
C ALA A 55 21.04 -1.38 -4.08
N PRO A 56 22.06 -0.50 -3.97
CA PRO A 56 23.46 -0.95 -3.87
C PRO A 56 23.76 -1.80 -2.63
N ILE A 57 23.02 -1.61 -1.52
CA ILE A 57 23.26 -2.33 -0.26
C ILE A 57 22.31 -3.53 -0.07
N LEU A 58 21.33 -3.70 -0.95
CA LEU A 58 20.41 -4.83 -0.91
C LEU A 58 20.96 -5.98 -1.75
N GLU A 59 20.83 -7.18 -1.19
CA GLU A 59 21.16 -8.43 -1.87
C GLU A 59 20.00 -8.83 -2.79
N GLY A 60 20.31 -9.41 -3.96
CA GLY A 60 19.29 -9.79 -4.95
C GLY A 60 18.23 -10.75 -4.42
N SER A 61 18.60 -11.61 -3.45
CA SER A 61 17.68 -12.54 -2.78
C SER A 61 16.61 -11.86 -1.92
N SER A 62 16.74 -10.54 -1.67
CA SER A 62 15.72 -9.76 -0.94
C SER A 62 14.47 -9.52 -1.79
N PHE A 63 14.56 -9.67 -3.12
CA PHE A 63 13.49 -9.30 -4.03
C PHE A 63 12.72 -10.53 -4.55
N PRO A 64 11.38 -10.41 -4.72
CA PRO A 64 10.55 -9.29 -4.28
C PRO A 64 10.49 -9.17 -2.75
N LEU A 65 10.39 -7.94 -2.25
CA LEU A 65 10.22 -7.71 -0.81
C LEU A 65 8.87 -8.28 -0.36
N LYS A 66 8.83 -8.94 0.81
CA LYS A 66 7.57 -9.38 1.41
C LYS A 66 6.70 -8.18 1.80
N LYS A 67 7.32 -7.13 2.33
CA LYS A 67 6.65 -5.88 2.70
C LYS A 67 7.54 -4.67 2.42
N LEU A 68 6.95 -3.64 1.83
CA LEU A 68 7.53 -2.31 1.72
C LEU A 68 6.61 -1.31 2.40
N GLU A 69 7.15 -0.47 3.27
CA GLU A 69 6.44 0.63 3.91
C GLU A 69 7.10 1.95 3.57
N ILE A 70 6.33 2.87 2.99
CA ILE A 70 6.74 4.20 2.56
C ILE A 70 6.02 5.22 3.43
N GLU A 71 6.77 6.07 4.13
CA GLU A 71 6.13 7.10 4.97
C GLU A 71 5.44 8.17 4.14
N VAL A 72 6.11 8.68 3.10
CA VAL A 72 5.59 9.73 2.22
C VAL A 72 5.69 9.25 0.79
N TRP A 73 4.55 9.05 0.14
CA TRP A 73 4.48 8.61 -1.25
C TRP A 73 4.87 9.72 -2.22
N SER A 74 5.64 9.36 -3.24
CA SER A 74 5.92 10.21 -4.40
C SER A 74 5.51 9.51 -5.70
N ASP A 75 5.21 10.28 -6.74
CA ASP A 75 4.89 9.71 -8.07
C ASP A 75 6.08 8.93 -8.66
N GLU A 76 7.31 9.24 -8.26
CA GLU A 76 8.50 8.49 -8.68
C GLU A 76 8.48 7.06 -8.14
N ASP A 77 7.95 6.84 -6.92
CA ASP A 77 7.85 5.52 -6.30
C ASP A 77 6.90 4.61 -7.09
N ALA A 78 5.87 5.16 -7.74
CA ALA A 78 4.92 4.40 -8.57
C ALA A 78 5.61 3.65 -9.74
N THR A 79 6.74 4.19 -10.22
CA THR A 79 7.49 3.63 -11.34
C THR A 79 8.65 2.74 -10.90
N ASN A 80 9.00 2.74 -9.62
CA ASN A 80 10.17 2.03 -9.11
C ASN A 80 9.93 0.50 -9.10
N PRO A 81 10.78 -0.31 -9.76
CA PRO A 81 10.59 -1.77 -9.82
C PRO A 81 10.54 -2.45 -8.45
N ILE A 82 11.29 -1.96 -7.46
CA ILE A 82 11.29 -2.51 -6.10
C ILE A 82 9.92 -2.29 -5.45
N VAL A 83 9.34 -1.10 -5.65
CA VAL A 83 8.01 -0.76 -5.15
C VAL A 83 6.95 -1.63 -5.83
N LYS A 84 6.95 -1.69 -7.16
CA LYS A 84 5.94 -2.42 -7.95
C LYS A 84 5.91 -3.93 -7.71
N THR A 85 7.02 -4.51 -7.27
CA THR A 85 7.14 -5.96 -7.06
C THR A 85 6.94 -6.39 -5.61
N ALA A 86 6.87 -5.45 -4.65
CA ALA A 86 6.64 -5.78 -3.26
C ALA A 86 5.29 -6.50 -3.05
N GLY A 87 5.27 -7.55 -2.22
CA GLY A 87 4.06 -8.33 -1.95
C GLY A 87 2.99 -7.52 -1.21
N ILE A 88 3.41 -6.78 -0.18
CA ILE A 88 2.59 -5.83 0.57
C ILE A 88 3.22 -4.45 0.46
N LEU A 89 2.44 -3.45 0.04
CA LEU A 89 2.83 -2.04 0.04
C LEU A 89 2.02 -1.29 1.09
N LYS A 90 2.69 -0.65 2.03
CA LYS A 90 2.07 0.25 3.02
C LYS A 90 2.52 1.68 2.76
N ILE A 91 1.58 2.61 2.72
CA ILE A 91 1.80 4.03 2.47
C ILE A 91 1.17 4.79 3.64
N ASN A 92 1.97 5.52 4.42
CA ASN A 92 1.46 6.22 5.62
C ASN A 92 0.98 7.65 5.33
N ASP A 93 1.48 8.25 4.26
CA ASP A 93 1.04 9.54 3.76
C ASP A 93 1.12 9.54 2.24
N ILE A 94 0.02 9.94 1.62
CA ILE A 94 -0.06 10.13 0.19
C ILE A 94 -0.67 11.51 -0.06
N SER A 95 0.17 12.46 -0.46
CA SER A 95 -0.26 13.81 -0.80
C SER A 95 -0.91 13.82 -2.18
N THR A 96 -1.99 13.07 -2.38
CA THR A 96 -2.65 13.05 -3.69
C THR A 96 -4.16 13.11 -3.54
N ASP A 97 -4.72 14.24 -3.96
CA ASP A 97 -6.12 14.38 -4.39
C ASP A 97 -6.44 13.59 -5.67
N THR A 98 -5.57 12.69 -6.13
CA THR A 98 -5.72 12.01 -7.42
C THR A 98 -5.90 10.49 -7.24
N PRO A 99 -7.15 9.98 -7.39
CA PRO A 99 -7.42 8.56 -7.61
C PRO A 99 -6.55 7.90 -8.69
N GLN A 100 -5.94 8.70 -9.59
CA GLN A 100 -4.96 8.26 -10.58
C GLN A 100 -3.67 7.70 -9.97
N ALA A 101 -3.13 8.32 -8.90
CA ALA A 101 -1.93 7.83 -8.24
C ALA A 101 -2.17 6.43 -7.65
N ILE A 102 -3.29 6.26 -6.94
CA ILE A 102 -3.71 4.97 -6.37
C ILE A 102 -4.01 3.94 -7.48
N ALA A 103 -4.61 4.36 -8.59
CA ALA A 103 -4.89 3.49 -9.72
C ALA A 103 -3.60 2.91 -10.34
N SER A 104 -2.49 3.67 -10.33
CA SER A 104 -1.19 3.23 -10.86
C SER A 104 -0.50 2.14 -10.01
N ILE A 105 -0.89 2.00 -8.74
CA ILE A 105 -0.36 0.98 -7.85
C ILE A 105 -0.88 -0.38 -8.31
N THR A 106 -0.01 -1.37 -8.40
CA THR A 106 -0.34 -2.73 -8.89
C THR A 106 -0.02 -3.83 -7.89
N ASN A 107 0.38 -3.48 -6.67
CA ASN A 107 0.76 -4.44 -5.65
C ASN A 107 -0.45 -5.32 -5.24
N PRO A 108 -0.25 -6.60 -4.92
CA PRO A 108 -1.33 -7.50 -4.51
C PRO A 108 -2.05 -7.01 -3.26
N VAL A 109 -1.31 -6.52 -2.28
CA VAL A 109 -1.88 -5.99 -1.03
C VAL A 109 -1.36 -4.58 -0.80
N VAL A 110 -2.28 -3.63 -0.64
CA VAL A 110 -1.97 -2.22 -0.40
C VAL A 110 -2.69 -1.75 0.84
N CYS A 111 -1.98 -1.02 1.71
CA CYS A 111 -2.54 -0.35 2.88
C CYS A 111 -2.16 1.14 2.78
N ILE A 112 -3.14 2.03 2.70
CA ILE A 112 -2.93 3.47 2.58
C ILE A 112 -3.57 4.14 3.78
N LEU A 113 -2.79 4.91 4.52
CA LEU A 113 -3.30 5.79 5.56
C LEU A 113 -3.60 7.16 4.96
N MET A 114 -4.84 7.60 5.11
CA MET A 114 -5.34 8.88 4.62
C MET A 114 -5.68 9.79 5.79
N GLN A 115 -5.15 11.02 5.77
CA GLN A 115 -5.43 12.02 6.81
C GLN A 115 -6.89 12.42 6.83
N THR A 116 -7.46 12.62 5.64
CA THR A 116 -8.87 12.93 5.44
C THR A 116 -9.41 12.08 4.29
N PRO A 117 -10.63 11.55 4.42
CA PRO A 117 -11.34 11.00 3.28
C PRO A 117 -11.61 12.14 2.31
N PRO A 118 -11.10 12.08 1.07
CA PRO A 118 -11.40 13.11 0.10
C PRO A 118 -12.84 12.93 -0.38
N GLU A 119 -13.62 14.02 -0.41
CA GLU A 119 -15.01 14.03 -0.85
C GLU A 119 -15.16 13.37 -2.23
N HIS A 120 -16.13 12.46 -2.39
CA HIS A 120 -16.45 11.75 -3.64
C HIS A 120 -15.33 10.90 -4.26
N ASN A 121 -14.22 10.64 -3.55
CA ASN A 121 -13.13 9.84 -4.12
C ASN A 121 -13.33 8.34 -3.99
N ILE A 122 -14.16 7.83 -3.08
CA ILE A 122 -14.33 6.37 -2.96
C ILE A 122 -15.06 5.78 -4.17
N GLU A 123 -16.15 6.39 -4.62
CA GLU A 123 -16.85 5.97 -5.84
C GLU A 123 -15.87 5.93 -7.03
N ARG A 124 -15.02 6.96 -7.18
CA ARG A 124 -13.97 7.01 -8.22
C ARG A 124 -12.97 5.87 -8.06
N LEU A 125 -12.54 5.56 -6.85
CA LEU A 125 -11.62 4.44 -6.60
C LEU A 125 -12.27 3.09 -6.93
N VAL A 126 -13.55 2.92 -6.60
CA VAL A 126 -14.34 1.72 -6.92
C VAL A 126 -14.52 1.59 -8.43
N ARG A 127 -14.89 2.66 -9.14
CA ARG A 127 -14.96 2.67 -10.62
C ARG A 127 -13.61 2.30 -11.24
N ASN A 128 -12.53 2.95 -10.80
CA ASN A 128 -11.18 2.61 -11.25
C ASN A 128 -10.82 1.14 -10.96
N TRP A 129 -11.26 0.59 -9.83
CA TRP A 129 -11.06 -0.83 -9.49
C TRP A 129 -11.77 -1.76 -10.46
N ILE A 130 -13.03 -1.47 -10.76
CA ILE A 130 -13.87 -2.23 -11.70
C ILE A 130 -13.26 -2.15 -13.11
N GLU A 131 -12.91 -0.95 -13.57
CA GLU A 131 -12.34 -0.70 -14.90
C GLU A 131 -10.98 -1.39 -15.08
N SER A 132 -10.14 -1.40 -14.02
CA SER A 132 -8.83 -2.05 -14.06
C SER A 132 -8.88 -3.57 -13.94
N GLN A 133 -10.04 -4.16 -13.65
CA GLN A 133 -10.24 -5.60 -13.53
C GLN A 133 -9.15 -6.26 -12.67
N ARG A 134 -8.88 -5.67 -11.50
CA ARG A 134 -7.79 -6.15 -10.64
C ARG A 134 -7.93 -7.65 -10.35
N PRO A 135 -6.83 -8.44 -10.40
CA PRO A 135 -6.92 -9.89 -10.27
C PRO A 135 -7.47 -10.35 -8.93
N VAL A 136 -8.08 -11.54 -8.91
CA VAL A 136 -8.54 -12.20 -7.67
C VAL A 136 -7.41 -12.25 -6.64
N GLY A 137 -7.77 -11.96 -5.38
CA GLY A 137 -6.83 -11.91 -4.26
C GLY A 137 -6.16 -10.56 -4.04
N HIS A 138 -6.33 -9.58 -4.95
CA HIS A 138 -5.87 -8.21 -4.72
C HIS A 138 -6.74 -7.53 -3.66
N LYS A 139 -6.08 -6.80 -2.75
CA LYS A 139 -6.73 -6.17 -1.58
C LYS A 139 -6.15 -4.80 -1.27
N TYR A 140 -6.98 -3.78 -1.24
CA TYR A 140 -6.58 -2.43 -0.84
C TYR A 140 -7.34 -2.03 0.41
N ILE A 141 -6.61 -1.53 1.41
CA ILE A 141 -7.15 -1.05 2.68
C ILE A 141 -6.83 0.44 2.76
N PHE A 142 -7.86 1.26 2.98
CA PHE A 142 -7.74 2.68 3.19
C PHE A 142 -8.13 2.99 4.64
N ASP A 143 -7.17 3.48 5.41
CA ASP A 143 -7.31 3.81 6.82
C ASP A 143 -7.53 5.31 6.98
N PHE A 144 -8.43 5.72 7.88
CA PHE A 144 -8.74 7.12 8.12
C PHE A 144 -8.62 7.49 9.60
N TYR A 145 -8.09 8.69 9.86
CA TYR A 145 -8.02 9.27 11.20
C TYR A 145 -9.36 9.85 11.69
N ARG A 146 -10.30 10.06 10.77
CA ARG A 146 -11.64 10.61 11.00
C ARG A 146 -12.67 9.75 10.29
N GLU A 147 -13.88 9.77 10.81
CA GLU A 147 -15.02 9.15 10.15
C GLU A 147 -15.31 9.88 8.82
N PRO A 148 -15.36 9.17 7.69
CA PRO A 148 -15.74 9.75 6.41
C PRO A 148 -17.25 10.01 6.32
N PRO A 149 -17.72 10.91 5.43
CA PRO A 149 -19.14 11.07 5.09
C PRO A 149 -19.69 9.88 4.26
N PHE A 150 -19.06 8.72 4.38
CA PHE A 150 -19.17 7.56 3.49
C PHE A 150 -20.53 6.87 3.42
N PRO A 151 -21.34 6.79 4.50
CA PRO A 151 -22.62 6.09 4.41
C PRO A 151 -23.53 6.62 3.30
N ALA A 152 -23.61 7.95 3.11
CA ALA A 152 -24.39 8.55 2.03
C ALA A 152 -23.78 8.28 0.64
N GLU A 153 -22.45 8.40 0.49
CA GLU A 153 -21.76 8.07 -0.77
C GLU A 153 -21.93 6.59 -1.16
N MET A 154 -22.04 5.70 -0.16
CA MET A 154 -22.26 4.27 -0.38
C MET A 154 -23.64 3.96 -0.93
N GLU A 155 -24.69 4.62 -0.42
CA GLU A 155 -26.06 4.44 -0.94
C GLU A 155 -26.13 4.85 -2.42
N ASP A 156 -25.61 6.02 -2.77
CA ASP A 156 -25.53 6.50 -4.15
C ASP A 156 -24.71 5.53 -5.04
N MET A 157 -23.61 5.01 -4.50
CA MET A 157 -22.75 4.07 -5.22
C MET A 157 -23.43 2.71 -5.43
N LEU A 158 -24.20 2.21 -4.46
CA LEU A 158 -24.97 0.97 -4.58
C LEU A 158 -25.96 1.05 -5.74
N GLU A 159 -26.68 2.15 -5.85
CA GLU A 159 -27.64 2.38 -6.95
C GLU A 159 -26.93 2.47 -8.31
N THR A 160 -25.84 3.23 -8.39
CA THR A 160 -25.16 3.50 -9.68
C THR A 160 -24.30 2.35 -10.19
N LEU A 161 -23.87 1.44 -9.32
CA LEU A 161 -22.97 0.31 -9.67
C LEU A 161 -23.63 -1.07 -9.58
N ASN A 162 -24.96 -1.13 -9.39
CA ASN A 162 -25.68 -2.39 -9.11
C ASN A 162 -25.07 -3.15 -7.91
N GLY A 163 -24.69 -2.41 -6.88
CA GLY A 163 -24.15 -2.98 -5.66
C GLY A 163 -25.22 -3.75 -4.89
N ILE A 164 -24.83 -4.88 -4.32
CA ILE A 164 -25.68 -5.78 -3.55
C ILE A 164 -25.23 -5.68 -2.09
N PRO A 165 -26.02 -5.10 -1.19
CA PRO A 165 -25.71 -5.10 0.22
C PRO A 165 -25.75 -6.53 0.75
N VAL A 166 -24.71 -6.92 1.50
CA VAL A 166 -24.64 -8.23 2.19
C VAL A 166 -25.07 -8.05 3.63
N ASP A 167 -24.55 -7.02 4.28
CA ASP A 167 -24.88 -6.57 5.62
C ASP A 167 -24.54 -5.06 5.74
N ASP A 168 -24.66 -4.50 6.95
CA ASP A 168 -24.44 -3.07 7.21
C ASP A 168 -23.00 -2.59 6.90
N GLU A 169 -22.03 -3.50 6.84
CA GLU A 169 -20.60 -3.19 6.68
C GLU A 169 -20.02 -3.76 5.38
N ASN A 170 -20.78 -4.55 4.62
CA ASN A 170 -20.30 -5.28 3.47
C ASN A 170 -21.22 -5.14 2.26
N VAL A 171 -20.61 -4.82 1.13
CA VAL A 171 -21.25 -4.67 -0.17
C VAL A 171 -20.51 -5.47 -1.22
N ILE A 172 -21.24 -6.10 -2.13
CA ILE A 172 -20.71 -6.77 -3.30
C ILE A 172 -21.06 -5.96 -4.55
N ILE A 173 -20.07 -5.67 -5.38
CA ILE A 173 -20.25 -4.98 -6.65
C ILE A 173 -19.80 -5.91 -7.78
N PRO A 174 -20.69 -6.30 -8.70
CA PRO A 174 -20.32 -7.13 -9.84
C PRO A 174 -19.24 -6.46 -10.70
N MET A 175 -18.17 -7.18 -11.02
CA MET A 175 -17.10 -6.68 -11.90
C MET A 175 -17.13 -7.33 -13.29
N SER A 176 -17.31 -8.64 -13.32
CA SER A 176 -17.37 -9.45 -14.55
C SER A 176 -18.27 -10.67 -14.32
N LYS A 177 -18.26 -11.64 -15.25
CA LYS A 177 -19.01 -12.91 -15.09
C LYS A 177 -18.43 -13.81 -14.00
N ASP A 178 -17.13 -13.68 -13.74
CA ASP A 178 -16.38 -14.61 -12.88
C ASP A 178 -15.79 -13.92 -11.65
N THR A 179 -15.90 -12.59 -11.56
CA THR A 179 -15.30 -11.78 -10.48
C THR A 179 -16.24 -10.72 -9.95
N GLN A 180 -16.06 -10.42 -8.66
CA GLN A 180 -16.78 -9.39 -7.94
C GLN A 180 -15.83 -8.60 -7.04
N LEU A 181 -16.20 -7.35 -6.76
CA LEU A 181 -15.54 -6.52 -5.77
C LEU A 181 -16.33 -6.59 -4.46
N LYS A 182 -15.69 -7.09 -3.41
CA LYS A 182 -16.18 -6.93 -2.04
C LYS A 182 -15.64 -5.64 -1.45
N VAL A 183 -16.55 -4.76 -1.03
CA VAL A 183 -16.26 -3.54 -0.28
C VAL A 183 -16.69 -3.77 1.17
N SER A 184 -15.73 -3.81 2.09
CA SER A 184 -16.00 -3.86 3.53
C SER A 184 -15.63 -2.54 4.17
N TYR A 185 -16.45 -2.00 5.06
CA TYR A 185 -16.18 -0.72 5.70
C TYR A 185 -16.77 -0.64 7.11
N GLY A 186 -16.28 0.29 7.91
CA GLY A 186 -16.86 0.53 9.23
C GLY A 186 -15.96 1.29 10.18
N PRO A 187 -16.48 1.66 11.36
CA PRO A 187 -15.68 2.17 12.45
C PRO A 187 -14.85 1.03 13.07
N PHE A 188 -13.56 1.25 13.26
CA PHE A 188 -12.63 0.29 13.88
C PHE A 188 -12.74 -1.16 13.34
N PRO A 189 -12.74 -1.36 12.01
CA PRO A 189 -13.03 -2.67 11.46
C PRO A 189 -11.88 -3.64 11.77
N GLU A 190 -12.18 -4.95 11.88
CA GLU A 190 -11.20 -5.97 12.28
C GLU A 190 -9.93 -5.99 11.41
N PHE A 191 -10.06 -5.62 10.13
CA PHE A 191 -8.95 -5.56 9.18
C PHE A 191 -8.06 -4.31 9.35
N ALA A 192 -8.46 -3.34 10.17
CA ALA A 192 -7.75 -2.10 10.46
C ALA A 192 -7.88 -1.70 11.95
N PRO A 193 -7.36 -2.51 12.89
CA PRO A 193 -7.63 -2.36 14.33
C PRO A 193 -7.03 -1.11 14.98
N ARG A 194 -6.23 -0.33 14.23
CA ARG A 194 -5.58 0.91 14.70
C ARG A 194 -6.22 2.17 14.10
N SER A 195 -7.19 2.00 13.21
CA SER A 195 -7.84 3.07 12.48
C SER A 195 -9.16 3.41 13.15
N LYS A 196 -9.56 4.68 13.13
CA LYS A 196 -10.91 5.04 13.59
C LYS A 196 -11.97 4.52 12.64
N TRP A 197 -11.63 4.49 11.35
CA TRP A 197 -12.49 4.03 10.30
C TRP A 197 -11.61 3.49 9.17
N ALA A 198 -12.08 2.49 8.42
CA ALA A 198 -11.40 2.02 7.22
C ALA A 198 -12.37 1.44 6.18
N VAL A 199 -11.95 1.48 4.92
CA VAL A 199 -12.59 0.73 3.82
C VAL A 199 -11.58 -0.23 3.21
N LYS A 200 -12.06 -1.43 2.88
CA LYS A 200 -11.29 -2.48 2.24
C LYS A 200 -11.97 -2.89 0.95
N PHE A 201 -11.20 -2.89 -0.13
CA PHE A 201 -11.55 -3.47 -1.42
C PHE A 201 -10.89 -4.82 -1.57
N SER A 202 -11.62 -5.82 -2.04
CA SER A 202 -11.12 -7.17 -2.28
C SER A 202 -11.72 -7.73 -3.56
N THR A 203 -10.90 -8.09 -4.55
CA THR A 203 -11.39 -8.85 -5.70
C THR A 203 -11.56 -10.32 -5.31
N GLU A 204 -12.77 -10.85 -5.49
CA GLU A 204 -13.14 -12.23 -5.21
C GLU A 204 -13.63 -12.92 -6.49
N ALA A 205 -13.43 -14.24 -6.56
CA ALA A 205 -14.06 -15.06 -7.60
C ALA A 205 -15.52 -15.33 -7.23
N ILE A 206 -16.38 -15.42 -8.23
CA ILE A 206 -17.78 -15.84 -8.03
C ILE A 206 -17.79 -17.37 -7.91
N GLU A 207 -18.28 -17.89 -6.79
CA GLU A 207 -18.51 -19.34 -6.61
C GLU A 207 -19.83 -19.73 -7.29
N HIS A 208 -19.81 -20.74 -8.17
CA HIS A 208 -20.95 -21.26 -8.91
C HIS A 208 -21.49 -22.56 -8.32
#